data_AF-A0A2E0J1F8-F1
#
_entry.id   AF-A0A2E0J1F8-F1
#
_cell.length_a   1.000
_cell.length_b   1.000
_cell.length_c   1.000
_cell.angle_alpha   90.00
_cell.angle_beta   90.00
_cell.angle_gamma   90.00
#
_symmetry.space_group_name_H-M   'P 1'
#
loop_
_entity.id
_entity.type
_entity.pdbx_description
1 polymer ?
#
loop_
_entity_poly.entity_id
_entity_poly.type
_entity_poly.pdbx_seq_one_letter_code
_entity_poly.pdbx_strand_id
1 'polypeptide(L)'
;MADHHFRDTAMLIRALIAAIALIASSSALAQAGGIEVELNKLEPVDGACRAYLVTQNLTDARFDAVQLDVVMFDNDGIVARRLAVQIGPMPKNKTSIKVFDIKNLACQDIGQLLLNDVIECRDDSGARDDCLSLLSVSQRGNVPFIK
;
A
#
# COMPACT_ATOMS: atom_id res chain seq x y z
N MET A 1 39.69 -52.44 -24.22
CA MET A 1 39.29 -52.49 -22.80
C MET A 1 39.78 -51.19 -22.15
N ALA A 2 39.04 -50.07 -22.32
CA ALA A 2 39.16 -48.81 -21.53
C ALA A 2 38.29 -47.63 -22.03
N ASP A 3 37.75 -47.61 -23.27
CA ASP A 3 37.28 -46.32 -23.84
C ASP A 3 35.77 -46.08 -24.00
N HIS A 4 34.89 -47.07 -23.77
CA HIS A 4 33.45 -46.87 -24.02
C HIS A 4 32.65 -46.39 -22.80
N HIS A 5 33.07 -46.70 -21.56
CA HIS A 5 32.32 -46.35 -20.34
C HIS A 5 32.40 -44.87 -19.94
N PHE A 6 33.37 -44.12 -20.44
CA PHE A 6 33.59 -42.71 -20.06
C PHE A 6 32.71 -41.72 -20.85
N ARG A 7 32.22 -42.12 -22.04
CA ARG A 7 31.39 -41.24 -22.90
C ARG A 7 29.92 -41.25 -22.50
N ASP A 8 29.42 -42.36 -21.95
CA ASP A 8 28.01 -42.50 -21.58
C ASP A 8 27.67 -41.79 -20.26
N THR A 9 28.62 -41.73 -19.32
CA THR A 9 28.44 -41.04 -18.03
C THR A 9 28.44 -39.51 -18.16
N ALA A 10 29.18 -38.96 -19.14
CA ALA A 10 29.22 -37.51 -19.38
C ALA A 10 27.95 -36.94 -20.03
N MET A 11 27.21 -37.75 -20.80
CA MET A 11 25.99 -37.32 -21.50
C MET A 11 24.77 -37.29 -20.56
N LEU A 12 24.72 -38.18 -19.56
CA LEU A 12 23.64 -38.25 -18.57
C LEU A 12 23.68 -37.08 -17.56
N ILE A 13 24.86 -36.54 -17.25
CA ILE A 13 25.01 -35.43 -16.27
C ILE A 13 24.60 -34.08 -16.89
N ARG A 14 24.77 -33.87 -18.21
CA ARG A 14 24.38 -32.63 -18.89
C ARG A 14 22.87 -32.50 -19.10
N ALA A 15 22.15 -33.62 -19.19
CA ALA A 15 20.69 -33.61 -19.32
C ALA A 15 19.96 -33.27 -18.01
N LEU A 16 20.60 -33.52 -16.85
CA LEU A 16 19.97 -33.27 -15.54
C LEU A 16 20.05 -31.80 -15.10
N ILE A 17 21.05 -31.04 -15.58
CA ILE A 17 21.22 -29.62 -15.22
C ILE A 17 20.27 -28.70 -16.00
N ALA A 18 19.80 -29.11 -17.19
CA ALA A 18 18.86 -28.33 -17.99
C ALA A 18 17.41 -28.38 -17.46
N ALA A 19 17.08 -29.33 -16.58
CA ALA A 19 15.73 -29.49 -16.05
C ALA A 19 15.41 -28.60 -14.82
N ILE A 20 16.41 -27.97 -14.20
CA ILE A 20 16.23 -27.20 -12.95
C ILE A 20 15.97 -25.70 -13.23
N ALA A 21 16.24 -25.21 -14.44
CA ALA A 21 16.16 -23.78 -14.75
C ALA A 21 14.75 -23.23 -15.06
N LEU A 22 13.70 -24.06 -15.07
CA LEU A 22 12.34 -23.63 -15.50
C LEU A 22 11.32 -23.36 -14.37
N ILE A 23 11.68 -23.49 -13.09
CA ILE A 23 10.66 -23.46 -12.00
C ILE A 23 10.57 -22.11 -11.25
N ALA A 24 11.46 -21.15 -11.49
CA ALA A 24 11.45 -19.88 -10.76
C ALA A 24 10.83 -18.72 -11.57
N SER A 25 9.59 -18.89 -12.04
CA SER A 25 8.73 -17.75 -12.41
C SER A 25 7.64 -17.65 -11.37
N SER A 26 7.99 -17.16 -10.18
CA SER A 26 7.02 -16.71 -9.19
C SER A 26 6.33 -15.49 -9.77
N SER A 27 5.24 -15.71 -10.50
CA SER A 27 4.27 -14.66 -10.80
C SER A 27 3.84 -14.07 -9.46
N ALA A 28 4.22 -12.83 -9.20
CA ALA A 28 3.68 -12.05 -8.11
C ALA A 28 2.16 -12.13 -8.23
N LEU A 29 1.51 -12.83 -7.30
CA LEU A 29 0.08 -12.74 -7.12
C LEU A 29 -0.18 -11.26 -6.80
N ALA A 30 -0.63 -10.50 -7.80
CA ALA A 30 -1.24 -9.20 -7.56
C ALA A 30 -2.28 -9.45 -6.47
N GLN A 31 -2.10 -8.82 -5.31
CA GLN A 31 -2.96 -9.01 -4.15
C GLN A 31 -4.40 -8.76 -4.62
N ALA A 32 -5.18 -9.83 -4.78
CA ALA A 32 -6.53 -9.74 -5.32
C ALA A 32 -7.43 -9.13 -4.24
N GLY A 33 -7.65 -7.82 -4.33
CA GLY A 33 -8.60 -7.08 -3.51
C GLY A 33 -7.97 -6.32 -2.34
N GLY A 34 -8.62 -5.19 -1.98
CA GLY A 34 -8.22 -4.34 -0.86
C GLY A 34 -8.66 -2.88 -1.06
N ILE A 35 -8.28 -2.04 -0.11
CA ILE A 35 -8.38 -0.58 -0.24
C ILE A 35 -6.96 -0.03 -0.29
N GLU A 36 -6.60 0.64 -1.36
CA GLU A 36 -5.30 1.30 -1.48
C GLU A 36 -5.43 2.79 -1.15
N VAL A 37 -4.49 3.33 -0.39
CA VAL A 37 -4.44 4.76 -0.02
C VAL A 37 -3.03 5.30 -0.30
N GLU A 38 -2.91 6.07 -1.36
CA GLU A 38 -1.65 6.71 -1.74
C GLU A 38 -1.61 8.15 -1.25
N LEU A 39 -0.54 8.53 -0.54
CA LEU A 39 -0.16 9.92 -0.35
C LEU A 39 0.44 10.46 -1.66
N ASN A 40 -0.36 11.19 -2.43
CA ASN A 40 0.04 11.64 -3.76
C ASN A 40 0.81 12.95 -3.73
N LYS A 41 0.31 13.94 -2.97
CA LYS A 41 0.89 15.29 -2.91
C LYS A 41 0.66 15.92 -1.55
N LEU A 42 1.66 16.67 -1.08
CA LEU A 42 1.53 17.70 -0.05
C LEU A 42 1.76 19.06 -0.72
N GLU A 43 0.88 20.02 -0.44
CA GLU A 43 0.92 21.35 -1.04
C GLU A 43 0.77 22.44 0.03
N PRO A 44 1.73 23.37 0.13
CA PRO A 44 1.57 24.52 1.01
C PRO A 44 0.36 25.34 0.60
N VAL A 45 -0.51 25.65 1.56
CA VAL A 45 -1.60 26.61 1.43
C VAL A 45 -1.56 27.57 2.62
N ASP A 46 -2.34 28.65 2.59
CA ASP A 46 -2.30 29.64 3.67
C ASP A 46 -2.65 29.01 5.04
N GLY A 47 -1.70 29.09 5.98
CA GLY A 47 -1.84 28.55 7.34
C GLY A 47 -1.97 27.02 7.47
N ALA A 48 -1.79 26.24 6.40
CA ALA A 48 -1.96 24.78 6.43
C ALA A 48 -1.12 24.05 5.39
N CYS A 49 -0.95 22.74 5.59
CA CYS A 49 -0.49 21.82 4.55
C CYS A 49 -1.68 21.06 3.96
N ARG A 50 -1.91 21.18 2.66
CA ARG A 50 -2.96 20.41 1.96
C ARG A 50 -2.42 19.06 1.54
N ALA A 51 -3.06 17.99 1.99
CA ALA A 51 -2.76 16.62 1.59
C ALA A 51 -3.76 16.12 0.55
N TYR A 52 -3.24 15.44 -0.47
CA TYR A 52 -4.00 14.77 -1.51
C TYR A 52 -3.77 13.26 -1.39
N LEU A 53 -4.84 12.52 -1.09
CA LEU A 53 -4.83 11.07 -1.08
C LEU A 53 -5.54 10.54 -2.32
N VAL A 54 -4.90 9.62 -3.05
CA VAL A 54 -5.57 8.82 -4.08
C VAL A 54 -5.99 7.52 -3.42
N THR A 55 -7.27 7.21 -3.49
CA THR A 55 -7.86 6.04 -2.84
C THR A 55 -8.46 5.13 -3.89
N GLN A 56 -8.22 3.83 -3.80
CA GLN A 56 -8.82 2.84 -4.70
C GLN A 56 -9.49 1.74 -3.89
N ASN A 57 -10.78 1.51 -4.15
CA ASN A 57 -11.46 0.33 -3.65
C ASN A 57 -11.38 -0.77 -4.71
N LEU A 58 -10.50 -1.74 -4.50
CA LEU A 58 -10.30 -2.92 -5.35
C LEU A 58 -11.12 -4.12 -4.89
N THR A 59 -11.99 -3.95 -3.89
CA THR A 59 -12.90 -5.00 -3.43
C THR A 59 -14.19 -5.03 -4.25
N ASP A 60 -14.95 -6.10 -4.08
CA ASP A 60 -16.30 -6.20 -4.64
C ASP A 60 -17.38 -5.49 -3.80
N ALA A 61 -17.05 -4.96 -2.63
CA ALA A 61 -17.98 -4.28 -1.73
C ALA A 61 -18.01 -2.76 -2.00
N ARG A 62 -19.14 -2.12 -1.70
CA ARG A 62 -19.20 -0.65 -1.59
C ARG A 62 -19.01 -0.28 -0.12
N PHE A 63 -18.02 0.55 0.18
CA PHE A 63 -17.85 1.09 1.52
C PHE A 63 -18.64 2.38 1.68
N ASP A 64 -19.55 2.40 2.65
CA ASP A 64 -20.34 3.58 3.01
C ASP A 64 -19.53 4.55 3.88
N ALA A 65 -18.71 4.03 4.78
CA ALA A 65 -17.84 4.82 5.64
C ALA A 65 -16.49 4.14 5.82
N VAL A 66 -15.41 4.92 5.68
CA VAL A 66 -14.05 4.53 6.05
C VAL A 66 -13.37 5.79 6.59
N GLN A 67 -13.06 5.79 7.88
CA GLN A 67 -12.37 6.89 8.56
C GLN A 67 -11.06 6.36 9.12
N LEU A 68 -9.94 6.92 8.66
CA LEU A 68 -8.60 6.51 9.04
C LEU A 68 -8.11 7.32 10.24
N ASP A 69 -7.36 6.68 11.12
CA ASP A 69 -6.54 7.37 12.11
C ASP A 69 -5.14 7.56 11.54
N VAL A 70 -4.81 8.80 11.15
CA VAL A 70 -3.53 9.14 10.53
C VAL A 70 -2.69 9.99 11.47
N VAL A 71 -1.49 9.53 11.77
CA VAL A 71 -0.50 10.24 12.57
C VAL A 71 0.54 10.85 11.64
N MET A 72 0.89 12.11 11.87
CA MET A 72 1.99 12.80 11.20
C MET A 72 3.12 13.01 12.19
N PHE A 73 4.32 12.60 11.81
CA PHE A 73 5.54 12.86 12.55
C PHE A 73 6.30 14.01 11.88
N ASP A 74 6.99 14.80 12.68
CA ASP A 74 7.93 15.79 12.17
C ASP A 74 9.23 15.15 11.67
N ASN A 75 10.18 15.98 11.24
CA ASN A 75 11.47 15.54 10.71
C ASN A 75 12.37 14.86 11.76
N ASP A 76 12.08 15.01 13.05
CA ASP A 76 12.78 14.34 14.15
C ASP A 76 12.07 13.03 14.57
N GLY A 77 10.96 12.67 13.91
CA GLY A 77 10.16 11.49 14.23
C GLY A 77 9.25 11.69 15.45
N ILE A 78 8.98 12.94 15.86
CA ILE A 78 8.08 13.27 16.97
C ILE A 78 6.68 13.51 16.42
N VAL A 79 5.64 13.05 17.13
CA VAL A 79 4.24 13.24 16.71
C VAL A 79 3.93 14.74 16.64
N ALA A 80 3.68 15.24 15.43
CA ALA A 80 3.29 16.62 15.17
C ALA A 80 1.77 16.78 15.18
N ARG A 81 1.03 15.85 14.54
CA ARG A 81 -0.43 15.88 14.44
C ARG A 81 -1.00 14.46 14.38
N ARG A 82 -2.27 14.33 14.76
CA ARG A 82 -3.09 13.11 14.57
C ARG A 82 -4.47 13.54 14.10
N LEU A 83 -4.94 12.98 12.99
CA LEU A 83 -6.19 13.36 12.36
C LEU A 83 -7.04 12.12 12.03
N ALA A 84 -8.35 12.26 12.22
CA ALA A 84 -9.34 11.37 11.67
C ALA A 84 -9.62 11.78 10.20
N VAL A 85 -9.17 10.98 9.24
CA VAL A 85 -9.27 11.28 7.80
C VAL A 85 -10.40 10.46 7.18
N GLN A 86 -11.46 11.14 6.74
CA GLN A 86 -12.58 10.49 6.04
C GLN A 86 -12.20 10.20 4.58
N ILE A 87 -12.12 8.91 4.23
CA ILE A 87 -11.93 8.48 2.83
C ILE A 87 -13.20 7.84 2.23
N GLY A 88 -14.17 7.44 3.06
CA GLY A 88 -15.50 7.04 2.61
C GLY A 88 -16.33 8.22 2.07
N PRO A 89 -17.40 7.97 1.29
CA PRO A 89 -17.78 6.67 0.73
C PRO A 89 -16.83 6.25 -0.40
N MET A 90 -16.70 4.94 -0.62
CA MET A 90 -15.83 4.34 -1.64
C MET A 90 -16.62 3.33 -2.49
N PRO A 91 -17.11 3.74 -3.68
CA PRO A 91 -17.75 2.82 -4.61
C PRO A 91 -16.81 1.67 -5.02
N LYS A 92 -17.39 0.50 -5.26
CA LYS A 92 -16.70 -0.67 -5.82
C LYS A 92 -15.88 -0.29 -7.05
N ASN A 93 -14.65 -0.81 -7.14
CA ASN A 93 -13.76 -0.70 -8.30
C ASN A 93 -13.53 0.75 -8.79
N LYS A 94 -13.55 1.71 -7.87
CA LYS A 94 -13.40 3.14 -8.20
C LYS A 94 -12.16 3.73 -7.56
N THR A 95 -11.37 4.43 -8.37
CA THR A 95 -10.34 5.36 -7.91
C THR A 95 -10.96 6.72 -7.62
N SER A 96 -10.64 7.30 -6.48
CA SER A 96 -11.10 8.63 -6.05
C SER A 96 -9.93 9.43 -5.48
N ILE A 97 -10.06 10.74 -5.46
CA ILE A 97 -9.14 11.64 -4.76
C ILE A 97 -9.83 12.22 -3.53
N LYS A 98 -9.09 12.30 -2.42
CA LYS A 98 -9.51 12.93 -1.17
C LYS A 98 -8.51 14.03 -0.84
N VAL A 99 -9.02 15.19 -0.44
CA VAL A 99 -8.20 16.37 -0.18
C VAL A 99 -8.59 16.92 1.18
N PHE A 100 -7.59 17.18 2.02
CA PHE A 100 -7.82 17.76 3.34
C PHE A 100 -6.66 18.68 3.75
N ASP A 101 -6.95 19.65 4.61
CA ASP A 101 -5.99 20.64 5.09
C ASP A 101 -5.55 20.32 6.52
N ILE A 102 -4.24 20.19 6.71
CA ILE A 102 -3.57 20.01 8.00
C ILE A 102 -3.22 21.40 8.52
N LYS A 103 -4.10 21.96 9.35
CA LYS A 103 -3.95 23.32 9.88
C LYS A 103 -2.75 23.43 10.82
N ASN A 104 -2.09 24.59 10.79
CA ASN A 104 -0.98 24.93 11.69
C ASN A 104 0.18 23.92 11.61
N LEU A 105 0.45 23.37 10.42
CA LEU A 105 1.62 22.53 10.15
C LEU A 105 2.09 22.84 8.73
N ALA A 106 3.36 23.26 8.57
CA ALA A 106 3.91 23.48 7.23
C ALA A 106 4.24 22.14 6.57
N CYS A 107 4.06 22.01 5.26
CA CYS A 107 4.31 20.74 4.57
C CYS A 107 5.75 20.25 4.70
N GLN A 108 6.71 21.17 4.77
CA GLN A 108 8.14 20.86 4.91
C GLN A 108 8.51 20.32 6.30
N ASP A 109 7.64 20.51 7.30
CA ASP A 109 7.84 20.04 8.66
C ASP A 109 7.27 18.61 8.84
N ILE A 110 6.64 18.03 7.81
CA ILE A 110 6.09 16.67 7.84
C ILE A 110 7.17 15.69 7.38
N GLY A 111 7.72 14.92 8.33
CA GLY A 111 8.72 13.90 8.06
C GLY A 111 8.12 12.58 7.58
N GLN A 112 6.96 12.19 8.11
CA GLN A 112 6.30 10.92 7.79
C GLN A 112 4.80 10.93 8.15
N LEU A 113 3.99 10.18 7.39
CA LEU A 113 2.64 9.79 7.79
C LEU A 113 2.61 8.31 8.20
N LEU A 114 1.78 7.99 9.19
CA LEU A 114 1.45 6.64 9.62
C LEU A 114 -0.06 6.47 9.59
N LEU A 115 -0.55 5.44 8.89
CA LEU A 115 -1.90 4.92 9.07
C LEU A 115 -1.87 4.07 10.34
N ASN A 116 -2.30 4.64 11.46
CA ASN A 116 -2.23 4.00 12.76
C ASN A 116 -3.37 3.01 12.96
N ASP A 117 -4.59 3.36 12.54
CA ASP A 117 -5.78 2.52 12.73
C ASP A 117 -6.93 2.93 11.78
N VAL A 118 -8.06 2.23 11.85
CA VAL A 118 -9.34 2.58 11.22
C VAL A 118 -10.37 2.88 12.31
N ILE A 119 -10.81 4.14 12.39
CA ILE A 119 -11.75 4.63 13.42
C ILE A 119 -13.17 4.14 13.14
N GLU A 120 -13.57 4.16 11.86
CA GLU A 120 -14.89 3.74 11.42
C GLU A 120 -14.74 2.98 10.11
N CYS A 121 -15.35 1.81 10.03
CA CYS A 121 -15.48 1.09 8.77
C CYS A 121 -16.85 0.44 8.63
N ARG A 122 -17.55 0.78 7.56
CA ARG A 122 -18.79 0.13 7.16
C ARG A 122 -18.87 -0.06 5.66
N ASP A 123 -19.31 -1.24 5.26
CA ASP A 123 -19.77 -1.51 3.91
C ASP A 123 -21.29 -1.57 3.82
N ASP A 124 -21.79 -1.93 2.65
CA ASP A 124 -23.21 -2.12 2.36
C ASP A 124 -23.88 -3.24 3.18
N SER A 125 -23.10 -4.07 3.87
CA SER A 125 -23.57 -5.16 4.74
C SER A 125 -23.50 -4.80 6.23
N GLY A 126 -22.80 -3.72 6.60
CA GLY A 126 -22.78 -3.18 7.97
C GLY A 126 -21.38 -2.84 8.46
N ALA A 127 -21.18 -2.92 9.79
CA ALA A 127 -19.90 -2.68 10.43
C ALA A 127 -18.89 -3.79 10.11
N ARG A 128 -17.63 -3.39 9.94
CA ARG A 128 -16.51 -4.28 9.65
C ARG A 128 -15.34 -4.01 10.58
N ASP A 129 -14.72 -5.08 11.04
CA ASP A 129 -13.55 -5.04 11.93
C ASP A 129 -12.23 -5.41 11.22
N ASP A 130 -12.31 -5.82 9.95
CA ASP A 130 -11.15 -6.31 9.17
C ASP A 130 -10.51 -5.24 8.27
N CYS A 131 -11.02 -4.00 8.29
CA CYS A 131 -10.63 -2.98 7.32
C CYS A 131 -9.16 -2.56 7.38
N LEU A 132 -8.55 -2.57 8.57
CA LEU A 132 -7.11 -2.27 8.69
C LEU A 132 -6.26 -3.30 7.93
N SER A 133 -6.68 -4.57 7.89
CA SER A 133 -6.01 -5.64 7.15
C SER A 133 -6.23 -5.53 5.65
N LEU A 134 -7.35 -4.96 5.21
CA LEU A 134 -7.67 -4.70 3.80
C LEU A 134 -6.94 -3.49 3.22
N LEU A 135 -6.45 -2.59 4.08
CA LEU A 135 -5.79 -1.36 3.67
C LEU A 135 -4.33 -1.57 3.32
N SER A 136 -3.87 -0.95 2.24
CA SER A 136 -2.46 -0.74 1.95
C SER A 136 -2.20 0.75 1.75
N VAL A 137 -0.98 1.18 2.08
CA VAL A 137 -0.55 2.57 1.89
C VAL A 137 0.65 2.65 0.97
N SER A 138 0.74 3.77 0.27
CA SER A 138 1.89 4.09 -0.59
C SER A 138 2.10 5.60 -0.64
N GLN A 139 3.21 6.03 -1.22
CA GLN A 139 3.50 7.44 -1.47
C GLN A 139 4.02 7.66 -2.88
N ARG A 140 3.66 8.80 -3.46
CA ARG A 140 4.21 9.29 -4.74
C ARG A 140 5.40 10.24 -4.54
N GLY A 141 5.31 11.08 -3.51
CA GLY A 141 6.33 12.04 -3.14
C GLY A 141 7.40 11.48 -2.20
N ASN A 142 8.22 12.36 -1.64
CA ASN A 142 9.34 11.99 -0.78
C ASN A 142 8.97 11.79 0.70
N VAL A 143 7.78 12.20 1.11
CA VAL A 143 7.29 11.97 2.48
C VAL A 143 6.76 10.53 2.57
N PRO A 144 7.36 9.65 3.38
CA PRO A 144 6.89 8.28 3.53
C PRO A 144 5.47 8.23 4.09
N PHE A 145 4.67 7.28 3.61
CA PHE A 145 3.41 6.91 4.23
C PHE A 145 3.46 5.42 4.57
N ILE A 146 3.42 5.12 5.87
CA ILE A 146 3.56 3.75 6.39
C ILE A 146 2.28 3.30 7.10
N LYS A 147 2.10 1.98 7.23
CA LYS A 147 1.04 1.34 8.01
C LYS A 147 1.69 0.37 8.98
#